data_AF-A0A645GZZ9-F1
#
_entry.id   AF-A0A645GZZ9-F1
#
_cell.length_a   1.000
_cell.length_b   1.000
_cell.length_c   1.000
_cell.angle_alpha   90.00
_cell.angle_beta   90.00
_cell.angle_gamma   90.00
#
_symmetry.space_group_name_H-M   'P 1'
#
loop_
_entity.id
_entity.type
_entity.pdbx_description
1 polymer ?
#
loop_
_entity_poly.entity_id
_entity_poly.type
_entity_poly.pdbx_seq_one_letter_code
_entity_poly.pdbx_strand_id
1 'polypeptide(L)'
;MAYVIVDEPQLSWTVPAERLVTATWGSVIRFHGRNAEMWQKKGASVQERFSYLYTNEELTEWKGSIENISQDVAVTFIMFNNCYKDYAVQNALEMQRVLGLRSFVPTAVQKKLDFNDEDK
;
A
#
# COMPACT_ATOMS: atom_id res chain seq x y z
N MET A 1 11.02 -15.15 -11.76
CA MET A 1 10.58 -14.78 -10.40
C MET A 1 10.43 -13.27 -10.36
N ALA A 2 9.36 -12.73 -9.76
CA ALA A 2 9.17 -11.28 -9.64
C ALA A 2 9.81 -10.77 -8.34
N TYR A 3 10.68 -9.78 -8.45
CA TYR A 3 11.22 -9.04 -7.31
C TYR A 3 10.11 -8.20 -6.67
N VAL A 4 10.09 -8.16 -5.34
CA VAL A 4 9.14 -7.32 -4.60
C VAL A 4 9.82 -5.99 -4.33
N ILE A 5 9.31 -4.95 -4.98
CA ILE A 5 9.73 -3.58 -4.74
C ILE A 5 9.09 -3.13 -3.42
N VAL A 6 9.91 -2.65 -2.49
CA VAL A 6 9.46 -2.31 -1.13
C VAL A 6 9.61 -0.81 -0.92
N ASP A 7 8.53 -0.16 -0.49
CA ASP A 7 8.59 1.17 0.11
C ASP A 7 8.46 1.01 1.63
N GLU A 8 9.57 1.22 2.33
CA GLU A 8 9.68 1.15 3.79
C GLU A 8 10.66 2.23 4.29
N PRO A 9 10.76 2.49 5.61
CA PRO A 9 11.69 3.50 6.11
C PRO A 9 13.13 3.10 5.75
N GLN A 10 13.92 4.04 5.26
CA GLN A 10 15.29 3.77 4.83
C GLN A 10 16.25 3.80 6.03
N LEU A 11 16.37 2.64 6.69
CA LEU A 11 17.25 2.40 7.82
C LEU A 11 18.48 1.58 7.38
N SER A 12 19.49 1.49 8.25
CA SER A 12 20.71 0.73 7.94
C SER A 12 20.51 -0.78 7.75
N TRP A 13 19.36 -1.31 8.15
CA TRP A 13 19.03 -2.73 8.15
C TRP A 13 17.80 -3.09 7.31
N THR A 14 17.16 -2.10 6.68
CA THR A 14 16.03 -2.29 5.77
C THR A 14 16.53 -2.59 4.37
N VAL A 15 15.63 -3.08 3.50
CA VAL A 15 16.02 -3.35 2.12
C VAL A 15 16.28 -2.03 1.36
N PRO A 16 17.19 -2.02 0.37
CA PRO A 16 17.38 -0.85 -0.48
C PRO A 16 16.08 -0.46 -1.21
N ALA A 17 15.86 0.84 -1.41
CA ALA A 17 14.74 1.37 -2.20
C ALA A 17 14.91 1.17 -3.72
N GLU A 18 15.25 -0.05 -4.13
CA GLU A 18 15.45 -0.43 -5.53
C GLU A 18 14.12 -0.77 -6.21
N ARG A 19 13.94 -0.27 -7.43
CA ARG A 19 12.73 -0.45 -8.25
C ARG A 19 13.02 -1.35 -9.45
N LEU A 20 13.48 -2.58 -9.18
CA LEU A 20 13.93 -3.51 -10.22
C LEU A 20 12.77 -4.32 -10.81
N VAL A 21 12.74 -4.42 -12.14
CA VAL A 21 11.86 -5.34 -12.88
C VAL A 21 12.65 -6.59 -13.23
N THR A 22 12.25 -7.74 -12.68
CA THR A 22 12.94 -9.03 -12.89
C THR A 22 12.08 -10.06 -13.61
N ALA A 23 10.84 -9.72 -13.96
CA ALA A 23 9.90 -10.59 -14.64
C ALA A 23 8.96 -9.79 -15.54
N THR A 24 8.84 -10.20 -16.80
CA THR A 24 7.95 -9.55 -17.79
C THR A 24 6.47 -9.84 -17.57
N TRP A 25 6.14 -10.95 -16.89
CA TRP A 25 4.75 -11.29 -16.59
C TRP A 25 4.14 -10.38 -15.51
N GLY A 26 4.95 -9.80 -14.64
CA GLY A 26 4.44 -8.91 -13.61
C GLY A 26 5.48 -8.39 -12.62
N SER A 27 5.11 -7.28 -11.98
CA SER A 27 5.87 -6.62 -10.91
C SER A 27 5.01 -6.44 -9.67
N VAL A 28 5.61 -6.48 -8.48
CA VAL A 28 4.92 -6.33 -7.19
C VAL A 28 5.54 -5.20 -6.40
N ILE A 29 4.72 -4.24 -5.95
CA ILE A 29 5.12 -3.12 -5.11
C ILE A 29 4.37 -3.20 -3.79
N ARG A 30 5.10 -3.13 -2.67
CA ARG A 30 4.52 -3.16 -1.32
C ARG A 30 4.89 -1.93 -0.53
N PHE A 31 3.86 -1.22 -0.06
CA PHE A 31 3.97 0.01 0.70
C PHE A 31 3.79 -0.27 2.19
N HIS A 32 4.87 -0.24 2.96
CA HIS A 32 4.87 -0.53 4.40
C HIS A 32 4.76 0.72 5.27
N GLY A 33 4.82 1.91 4.68
CA GLY A 33 4.91 3.17 5.40
C GLY A 33 6.36 3.55 5.71
N ARG A 34 6.58 4.82 6.05
CA ARG A 34 7.91 5.38 6.29
C ARG A 34 8.12 5.82 7.74
N ASN A 35 7.44 5.16 8.70
CA ASN A 35 7.54 5.47 10.12
C ASN A 35 8.86 4.98 10.75
N ALA A 36 9.97 5.65 10.40
CA ALA A 36 11.31 5.32 10.87
C ALA A 36 11.41 5.32 12.41
N GLU A 37 10.75 6.26 13.07
CA GLU A 37 10.76 6.39 14.53
C GLU A 37 10.24 5.10 15.20
N MET A 38 9.06 4.62 14.81
CA MET A 38 8.47 3.42 15.41
C MET A 38 9.19 2.14 14.99
N TRP A 39 9.82 2.10 13.82
CA TRP A 39 10.66 0.96 13.40
C TRP A 39 11.93 0.85 14.22
N GLN A 40 12.52 1.97 14.64
CA GLN A 40 13.71 1.99 15.50
C GLN A 40 13.37 1.83 16.99
N LYS A 41 12.17 2.23 17.40
CA LYS A 41 11.74 2.21 18.80
C LYS A 41 11.65 0.77 19.34
N LYS A 42 12.50 0.47 20.33
CA LYS A 42 12.43 -0.80 21.06
C LYS A 42 11.08 -0.93 21.78
N GLY A 43 10.42 -2.07 21.59
CA GLY A 43 9.13 -2.35 22.21
C GLY A 43 7.92 -1.77 21.47
N ALA A 44 8.11 -1.06 20.35
CA ALA A 44 6.99 -0.68 19.49
C ALA A 44 6.28 -1.92 18.94
N SER A 45 4.96 -1.91 19.05
CA SER A 45 4.08 -2.92 18.48
C SER A 45 4.14 -2.93 16.96
N VAL A 46 3.74 -4.05 16.36
CA VAL A 46 3.62 -4.19 14.91
C VAL A 46 2.71 -3.08 14.32
N GLN A 47 1.62 -2.75 15.01
CA GLN A 47 0.69 -1.71 14.57
C GLN A 47 1.33 -0.32 14.55
N GLU A 48 2.10 0.04 15.57
CA GLU A 48 2.83 1.32 15.62
C GLU A 48 3.89 1.42 14.52
N ARG A 49 4.58 0.33 14.19
CA ARG A 49 5.55 0.32 13.07
C ARG A 49 4.88 0.64 11.75
N PHE A 50 3.69 0.10 11.51
CA PHE A 50 2.93 0.30 10.28
C PHE A 50 1.96 1.49 10.35
N SER A 51 2.01 2.31 11.41
CA SER A 51 1.16 3.49 11.59
C SER A 51 1.65 4.68 10.77
N TYR A 52 1.49 4.59 9.45
CA TYR A 52 1.91 5.62 8.51
C TYR A 52 0.82 5.86 7.48
N LEU A 53 0.34 7.10 7.37
CA LEU A 53 -0.58 7.51 6.32
C LEU A 53 0.24 8.29 5.29
N TYR A 54 0.41 7.72 4.10
CA TYR A 54 1.13 8.38 3.03
C TYR A 54 0.44 9.67 2.63
N THR A 55 1.22 10.71 2.34
CA THR A 55 0.68 11.97 1.82
C THR A 55 0.40 11.88 0.31
N ASN A 56 -0.40 12.80 -0.23
CA ASN A 56 -0.66 12.83 -1.67
C ASN A 56 0.62 13.07 -2.47
N GLU A 57 1.55 13.88 -1.93
CA GLU A 57 2.84 14.17 -2.55
C GLU A 57 3.69 12.90 -2.67
N GLU A 58 3.75 12.07 -1.62
CA GLU A 58 4.49 10.81 -1.64
C GLU A 58 3.89 9.80 -2.61
N LEU A 59 2.56 9.69 -2.67
CA LEU A 59 1.87 8.84 -3.63
C LEU A 59 2.10 9.34 -5.07
N THR A 60 2.14 10.66 -5.26
CA THR A 60 2.41 11.29 -6.56
C THR A 60 3.85 11.07 -7.02
N GLU A 61 4.83 11.08 -6.11
CA GLU A 61 6.21 10.71 -6.41
C GLU A 61 6.29 9.29 -7.02
N TRP A 62 5.48 8.38 -6.48
CA TRP A 62 5.41 7.00 -6.96
C TRP A 62 4.74 6.83 -8.32
N LYS A 63 3.86 7.76 -8.71
CA LYS A 63 3.11 7.69 -9.98
C LYS A 63 4.01 7.40 -11.17
N GLY A 64 5.04 8.24 -11.39
CA GLY A 64 5.91 8.11 -12.56
C GLY A 64 6.68 6.78 -12.57
N SER A 65 7.06 6.27 -11.40
CA SER A 65 7.75 4.98 -11.31
C SER A 65 6.82 3.80 -11.59
N ILE A 66 5.59 3.85 -11.07
CA ILE A 66 4.56 2.85 -11.35
C ILE A 66 4.24 2.83 -12.84
N GLU A 67 4.07 4.00 -13.47
CA GLU A 67 3.80 4.13 -14.90
C GLU A 67 4.95 3.52 -15.72
N ASN A 68 6.20 3.84 -15.39
CA ASN A 68 7.36 3.25 -16.07
C ASN A 68 7.42 1.73 -15.90
N ILE A 69 7.29 1.21 -14.68
CA ILE A 69 7.27 -0.24 -14.41
C ILE A 69 6.16 -0.92 -15.21
N SER A 70 4.99 -0.30 -15.30
CA SER A 70 3.83 -0.88 -16.00
C SER A 70 4.01 -0.98 -17.52
N GLN A 71 4.96 -0.24 -18.11
CA GLN A 71 5.29 -0.37 -19.53
C GLN A 71 6.11 -1.64 -19.82
N ASP A 72 6.87 -2.13 -18.82
CA ASP A 72 7.81 -3.24 -18.97
C ASP A 72 7.20 -4.61 -18.58
N VAL A 73 6.02 -4.61 -17.95
CA VAL A 73 5.39 -5.83 -17.43
C VAL A 73 3.91 -5.92 -17.80
N ALA A 74 3.40 -7.15 -17.91
CA ALA A 74 1.99 -7.36 -18.24
C ALA A 74 1.03 -6.89 -17.12
N VAL A 75 1.42 -7.01 -15.85
CA VAL A 75 0.61 -6.59 -14.69
C VAL A 75 1.49 -6.02 -13.58
N THR A 76 1.10 -4.86 -13.05
CA THR A 76 1.72 -4.29 -11.84
C THR A 76 0.77 -4.43 -10.65
N PHE A 77 1.21 -5.18 -9.63
CA PHE A 77 0.48 -5.34 -8.38
C PHE A 77 0.95 -4.30 -7.37
N ILE A 78 0.03 -3.50 -6.85
CA ILE A 78 0.31 -2.48 -5.82
C ILE A 78 -0.43 -2.87 -4.56
N MET A 79 0.30 -3.06 -3.46
CA MET A 79 -0.26 -3.49 -2.18
C MET A 79 0.12 -2.52 -1.07
N PHE A 80 -0.88 -2.08 -0.31
CA PHE A 80 -0.68 -1.26 0.89
C PHE A 80 -0.67 -2.16 2.14
N ASN A 81 0.46 -2.12 2.84
CA ASN A 81 0.79 -2.93 4.01
C ASN A 81 0.98 -2.10 5.29
N ASN A 82 0.76 -0.79 5.23
CA ASN A 82 0.65 0.14 6.35
C ASN A 82 -0.68 -0.06 7.13
N CYS A 83 -0.90 -1.29 7.61
CA CYS A 83 -2.16 -1.76 8.21
C CYS A 83 -2.37 -1.25 9.65
N TYR A 84 -2.43 0.07 9.80
CA TYR A 84 -2.88 0.73 11.02
C TYR A 84 -4.22 1.40 10.78
N LYS A 85 -5.23 1.03 11.57
CA LYS A 85 -6.63 1.45 11.37
C LYS A 85 -7.06 1.20 9.90
N ASP A 86 -7.51 2.23 9.21
CA ASP A 86 -7.97 2.23 7.82
C ASP A 86 -6.94 2.83 6.83
N TYR A 87 -5.71 3.11 7.26
CA TYR A 87 -4.72 3.85 6.45
C TYR A 87 -4.38 3.16 5.13
N ALA A 88 -4.21 1.83 5.15
CA ALA A 88 -3.95 1.06 3.94
C ALA A 88 -5.09 1.18 2.91
N VAL A 89 -6.35 1.20 3.37
CA VAL A 89 -7.52 1.38 2.50
C VAL A 89 -7.56 2.80 1.95
N GLN A 90 -7.34 3.81 2.80
CA GLN A 90 -7.31 5.21 2.36
C GLN A 90 -6.21 5.45 1.31
N ASN A 91 -4.99 4.99 1.56
CA ASN A 91 -3.89 5.18 0.61
C ASN A 91 -4.06 4.36 -0.68
N ALA A 92 -4.68 3.18 -0.63
CA ALA A 92 -5.03 2.44 -1.84
C ALA A 92 -6.03 3.22 -2.71
N LEU A 93 -7.08 3.79 -2.10
CA LEU A 93 -8.06 4.62 -2.81
C LEU A 93 -7.43 5.91 -3.36
N GLU A 94 -6.54 6.54 -2.59
CA GLU A 94 -5.85 7.75 -3.04
C GLU A 94 -4.86 7.46 -4.18
N MET A 95 -4.10 6.36 -4.10
CA MET A 95 -3.23 5.92 -5.19
C MET A 95 -4.02 5.63 -6.47
N GLN A 96 -5.22 5.04 -6.38
CA GLN A 96 -6.09 4.91 -7.54
C GLN A 96 -6.42 6.26 -8.18
N ARG A 97 -6.73 7.29 -7.37
CA ARG A 97 -6.99 8.65 -7.87
C ARG A 97 -5.74 9.26 -8.52
N VAL A 98 -4.58 9.16 -7.88
CA VAL A 98 -3.29 9.67 -8.38
C VAL A 98 -2.94 9.05 -9.74
N LEU A 99 -3.15 7.75 -9.89
CA LEU A 99 -2.95 7.00 -11.14
C LEU A 99 -4.04 7.25 -12.19
N GLY A 100 -5.09 8.02 -11.86
CA GLY A 100 -6.24 8.24 -12.74
C GLY A 100 -7.05 6.98 -13.02
N LEU A 101 -6.91 5.96 -12.18
CA LEU A 101 -7.67 4.71 -12.29
C LEU A 101 -9.12 5.01 -11.87
N ARG A 102 -10.06 4.53 -12.69
CA ARG A 102 -11.48 4.65 -12.38
C ARG A 102 -11.74 3.97 -11.03
N SER A 103 -12.24 4.74 -10.06
CA SER A 103 -12.64 4.21 -8.78
C SER A 103 -13.76 3.20 -9.02
N PHE A 104 -13.51 1.93 -8.75
CA PHE A 104 -14.59 0.96 -8.65
C PHE A 104 -15.33 1.31 -7.38
N VAL A 105 -16.44 2.05 -7.47
CA VAL A 105 -17.37 2.17 -6.34
C VAL A 105 -17.97 0.78 -6.18
N PRO A 106 -17.69 0.04 -5.10
CA PRO A 106 -18.31 -1.25 -4.92
C PRO A 106 -19.82 -1.01 -4.81
N THR A 107 -20.60 -1.54 -5.74
CA THR A 107 -22.08 -1.53 -5.68
C THR A 107 -22.61 -2.41 -4.56
N ALA A 108 -21.73 -3.16 -3.88
CA ALA A 108 -22.06 -3.91 -2.69
C ALA A 108 -22.38 -2.93 -1.55
N VAL A 109 -23.67 -2.61 -1.40
CA VAL A 109 -24.20 -2.04 -0.16
C VAL A 109 -23.77 -2.96 0.97
N GLN A 110 -22.94 -2.45 1.88
CA GLN A 110 -22.66 -3.14 3.13
C GLN A 110 -24.02 -3.32 3.84
N LYS A 111 -24.56 -4.54 3.83
CA LYS A 111 -25.83 -4.85 4.48
C LYS A 111 -25.75 -4.35 5.92
N LYS A 112 -26.78 -3.63 6.36
CA LYS A 112 -26.97 -3.29 7.76
C LYS A 112 -27.26 -4.61 8.49
N LEU A 113 -26.44 -4.96 9.47
CA LEU A 113 -26.78 -6.02 10.42
C LEU A 113 -27.70 -5.37 11.45
N ASP A 114 -29.00 -5.62 11.35
CA ASP A 114 -29.94 -5.26 12.42
C ASP A 114 -29.78 -6.30 13.54
N PHE A 115 -29.26 -5.86 14.69
CA PHE A 115 -29.08 -6.71 15.87
C PHE A 115 -30.36 -6.82 16.73
N ASN A 116 -31.50 -6.35 16.20
CA ASN A 116 -32.78 -6.32 16.91
C ASN A 116 -33.71 -7.49 16.55
N ASP A 117 -33.20 -8.56 15.93
CA ASP A 117 -33.95 -9.81 15.83
C ASP A 117 -34.00 -10.47 17.23
N GLU A 118 -35.01 -10.05 18.01
CA GLU A 118 -35.56 -10.83 19.12
C GLU A 118 -36.20 -12.11 18.57
N ASP A 119 -35.36 -13.03 18.09
CA ASP A 119 -35.72 -14.43 17.88
C ASP A 119 -34.61 -15.30 18.49
N LYS A 120 -34.65 -15.41 19.82
CA LYS A 120 -34.31 -16.62 20.61
C LYS A 120 -34.70 -16.47 22.07
#